data_AF-A0A2V1CNI6-F1
#
_entry.id   AF-A0A2V1CNI6-F1
#
_cell.length_a   1.000
_cell.length_b   1.000
_cell.length_c   1.000
_cell.angle_alpha   90.00
_cell.angle_beta   90.00
_cell.angle_gamma   90.00
#
_symmetry.space_group_name_H-M   'P 1'
#
loop_
_entity.id
_entity.type
_entity.pdbx_description
1 polymer ?
#
loop_
_entity_poly.entity_id
_entity_poly.type
_entity_poly.pdbx_seq_one_letter_code
_entity_poly.pdbx_strand_id
1 'polypeptide(L)'
;MRSSTLILAAFGPLVLAAPTPSFITNLLAAESGITTAITTTLKSAVTDAQTLAAALAKLGVNPSTDASKHGSVWSQDNLVVAAVKLSLKRFAHSIPWSKQDSAKYIDWKTYKANGVNLGAWLEQEKNYDYAWWNKYSPTTFDEWNFCKELGPKCGPVLEARYASFITTADIDKMAKQNINTLRIPTTYAAWVKVPGSELYSGNQQNYLRQIALYAIKRYNMHVIIGLHSLPGGVNFLPIGEAFGHNAWFFNSTNLDYSFKAIDSIISFIQTSGVPQGFTIAPINEASDNFAGFATADGLTANGTNWVNTYINGVLSRIARTNKKIPLMLQDSFLGERFWSPFYAAGTNMVIDSHIYFFAASGIYAQYVSPAICGQAQYTAGDAKFPVFIGEWSLQTLYNNTLAGRKTIYDTQVYAYSKYTSGSAFWNYNMLNNTDAVDGDGITSDYWSWSLLVDQGVVTPMVNSSYC
;
A
#
# COMPACT_ATOMS: atom_id res chain seq x y z
N MET A 1 28.18 12.01 -35.07
CA MET A 1 28.50 12.94 -33.96
C MET A 1 27.26 13.75 -33.63
N ARG A 2 26.49 13.30 -32.64
CA ARG A 2 25.48 14.11 -31.95
C ARG A 2 25.62 13.75 -30.48
N SER A 3 26.00 14.75 -29.69
CA SER A 3 26.25 14.64 -28.27
C SER A 3 24.92 14.57 -27.53
N SER A 4 24.66 13.46 -26.85
CA SER A 4 23.60 13.35 -25.86
C SER A 4 24.21 13.69 -24.50
N THR A 5 23.86 14.85 -23.97
CA THR A 5 24.27 15.28 -22.63
C THR A 5 23.44 14.52 -21.60
N LEU A 6 23.99 13.43 -21.07
CA LEU A 6 23.47 12.77 -19.87
C LEU A 6 23.71 13.71 -18.68
N ILE A 7 22.65 14.25 -18.09
CA ILE A 7 22.75 14.85 -16.76
C ILE A 7 22.77 13.69 -15.77
N LEU A 8 23.99 13.30 -15.40
CA LEU A 8 24.27 12.33 -14.35
C LEU A 8 23.98 13.01 -13.00
N ALA A 9 22.79 12.84 -12.46
CA ALA A 9 22.55 13.14 -11.05
C ALA A 9 23.25 12.06 -10.22
N ALA A 10 24.40 12.44 -9.65
CA ALA A 10 25.18 11.59 -8.76
C ALA A 10 24.43 11.40 -7.44
N PHE A 11 23.59 10.37 -7.35
CA PHE A 11 23.09 9.87 -6.08
C PHE A 11 24.06 8.78 -5.57
N GLY A 12 24.57 8.97 -4.35
CA GLY A 12 25.30 7.93 -3.63
C GLY A 12 24.45 6.66 -3.45
N PRO A 13 25.05 5.52 -3.08
CA PRO A 13 24.36 4.24 -3.02
C PRO A 13 23.40 4.22 -1.82
N LEU A 14 22.17 4.71 -2.03
CA LEU A 14 21.06 4.58 -1.09
C LEU A 14 20.10 3.54 -1.67
N VAL A 15 19.93 2.42 -0.95
CA VAL A 15 18.87 1.45 -1.21
C VAL A 15 17.60 2.07 -0.58
N LEU A 16 16.88 2.90 -1.32
CA LEU A 16 15.63 3.52 -0.83
C LEU A 16 14.48 2.51 -0.93
N ALA A 17 13.50 2.61 -0.04
CA ALA A 17 12.24 1.89 -0.21
C ALA A 17 11.71 2.24 -1.61
N ALA A 18 11.56 1.23 -2.47
CA ALA A 18 11.17 1.50 -3.83
C ALA A 18 9.72 1.99 -3.87
N PRO A 19 9.40 2.97 -4.73
CA PRO A 19 8.05 3.48 -4.91
C PRO A 19 7.15 2.36 -5.47
N THR A 20 5.84 2.55 -5.57
CA THR A 20 4.95 1.61 -6.25
C THR A 20 5.29 1.48 -7.75
N PRO A 21 4.98 0.34 -8.41
CA PRO A 21 5.26 0.14 -9.83
C PRO A 21 4.74 1.25 -10.74
N SER A 22 3.63 1.91 -10.36
CA SER A 22 3.09 3.06 -11.07
C SER A 22 4.08 4.23 -11.17
N PHE A 23 4.97 4.43 -10.21
CA PHE A 23 5.98 5.49 -10.24
C PHE A 23 7.02 5.33 -11.37
N ILE A 24 7.54 4.11 -11.62
CA ILE A 24 8.54 3.89 -12.67
C ILE A 24 7.91 4.04 -14.06
N THR A 25 6.69 3.54 -14.26
CA THR A 25 5.96 3.77 -15.51
C THR A 25 5.61 5.24 -15.73
N ASN A 26 5.36 6.01 -14.66
CA ASN A 26 5.13 7.45 -14.75
C ASN A 26 6.40 8.23 -15.10
N LEU A 27 7.57 7.82 -14.61
CA LEU A 27 8.85 8.46 -14.95
C LEU A 27 9.23 8.23 -16.42
N LEU A 28 9.01 7.02 -16.94
CA LEU A 28 9.24 6.68 -18.36
C LEU A 28 8.18 7.30 -19.29
N ALA A 29 6.93 7.44 -18.83
CA ALA A 29 5.91 8.20 -19.57
C ALA A 29 6.19 9.72 -19.57
N ALA A 30 6.82 10.24 -18.50
CA ALA A 30 7.16 11.66 -18.36
C ALA A 30 8.23 12.16 -19.34
N GLU A 31 9.13 11.29 -19.82
CA GLU A 31 10.13 11.66 -20.85
C GLU A 31 9.49 11.98 -22.21
N SER A 32 8.21 11.60 -22.43
CA SER A 32 7.55 11.77 -23.73
C SER A 32 6.62 12.99 -23.86
N GLY A 33 6.43 13.82 -22.81
CA GLY A 33 5.54 14.98 -22.96
C GLY A 33 5.27 15.92 -21.79
N ILE A 34 6.00 15.84 -20.66
CA ILE A 34 5.61 16.54 -19.42
C ILE A 34 6.69 17.52 -18.95
N THR A 35 6.94 18.58 -19.72
CA THR A 35 7.63 19.79 -19.20
C THR A 35 6.69 20.97 -19.04
N THR A 36 5.42 20.86 -19.44
CA THR A 36 4.46 21.98 -19.45
C THR A 36 3.34 21.86 -18.40
N ALA A 37 3.08 20.68 -17.83
CA ALA A 37 1.95 20.47 -16.90
C ALA A 37 2.27 20.77 -15.42
N ILE A 38 3.55 20.75 -15.01
CA ILE A 38 3.95 20.88 -13.59
C ILE A 38 3.76 22.32 -13.06
N THR A 39 3.63 23.32 -13.93
CA THR A 39 3.61 24.74 -13.51
C THR A 39 2.21 25.31 -13.22
N THR A 40 1.14 24.51 -13.24
CA THR A 40 -0.23 25.07 -13.20
C THR A 40 -1.25 24.33 -12.34
N THR A 41 -0.94 24.02 -11.08
CA THR A 41 -1.99 23.86 -10.03
C THR A 41 -1.48 24.19 -8.62
N LEU A 42 -0.93 25.39 -8.43
CA LEU A 42 -0.69 25.97 -7.09
C LEU A 42 -1.47 27.27 -6.95
N LYS A 43 -2.81 27.21 -6.95
CA LYS A 43 -3.64 28.31 -6.46
C LYS A 43 -4.88 27.79 -5.73
N SER A 44 -5.11 28.37 -4.56
CA SER A 44 -6.21 28.23 -3.60
C SER A 44 -6.10 27.05 -2.62
N ALA A 45 -6.08 27.20 -1.30
CA ALA A 45 -6.32 28.36 -0.44
C ALA A 45 -5.34 28.31 0.74
N VAL A 46 -4.53 29.36 0.92
CA VAL A 46 -3.95 29.65 2.24
C VAL A 46 -5.11 30.18 3.08
N THR A 47 -5.82 29.28 3.76
CA THR A 47 -6.60 29.69 4.93
C THR A 47 -5.58 30.09 5.99
N ASP A 48 -5.67 31.33 6.46
CA ASP A 48 -5.03 31.78 7.70
C ASP A 48 -5.07 30.66 8.75
N ALA A 49 -3.96 30.40 9.44
CA ALA A 49 -3.82 29.30 10.39
C ALA A 49 -4.93 29.32 11.47
N GLN A 50 -5.40 30.51 11.86
CA GLN A 50 -6.54 30.66 12.77
C GLN A 50 -7.86 30.18 12.14
N THR A 51 -8.05 30.44 10.85
CA THR A 51 -9.21 29.97 10.08
C THR A 51 -9.20 28.45 9.90
N LEU A 52 -8.03 27.85 9.66
CA LEU A 52 -7.89 26.40 9.57
C LEU A 52 -8.19 25.71 10.92
N ALA A 53 -7.63 26.22 12.02
CA ALA A 53 -7.91 25.68 13.36
C ALA A 53 -9.40 25.74 13.72
N ALA A 54 -10.08 26.85 13.39
CA ALA A 54 -11.52 26.98 13.59
C ALA A 54 -12.33 26.00 12.72
N ALA A 55 -11.88 25.73 11.49
CA ALA A 55 -12.51 24.74 10.63
C ALA A 55 -12.32 23.31 11.16
N LEU A 56 -11.13 22.96 11.65
CA LEU A 56 -10.84 21.66 12.27
C LEU A 56 -11.64 21.43 13.54
N ALA A 57 -11.80 22.47 14.38
CA ALA A 57 -12.63 22.39 15.57
C ALA A 57 -14.09 22.02 15.25
N LYS A 58 -14.64 22.51 14.12
CA LYS A 58 -15.99 22.11 13.65
C LYS A 58 -16.09 20.63 13.26
N LEU A 59 -14.98 20.02 12.84
CA LEU A 59 -14.88 18.59 12.56
C LEU A 59 -14.65 17.74 13.82
N GLY A 60 -14.52 18.39 14.99
CA GLY A 60 -14.26 17.76 16.27
C GLY A 60 -12.82 17.22 16.40
N VAL A 61 -11.86 17.83 15.69
CA VAL A 61 -10.44 17.46 15.75
C VAL A 61 -9.58 18.66 16.09
N ASN A 62 -8.53 18.43 16.87
CA ASN A 62 -7.51 19.43 17.16
C ASN A 62 -6.30 19.20 16.25
N PRO A 63 -5.72 20.24 15.65
CA PRO A 63 -4.49 20.09 14.87
C PRO A 63 -3.38 19.57 15.78
N SER A 64 -2.66 18.55 15.30
CA SER A 64 -1.41 18.12 15.93
C SER A 64 -0.33 19.14 15.62
N THR A 65 0.53 19.42 16.59
CA THR A 65 1.61 20.43 16.47
C THR A 65 2.94 19.90 17.02
N ASP A 66 3.04 18.59 17.20
CA ASP A 66 4.11 17.93 17.96
C ASP A 66 4.91 16.94 17.13
N ALA A 67 4.97 17.13 15.81
CA ALA A 67 5.82 16.36 14.89
C ALA A 67 7.25 16.17 15.42
N SER A 68 7.83 17.15 16.12
CA SER A 68 9.17 17.04 16.73
C SER A 68 9.32 15.94 17.78
N LYS A 69 8.22 15.33 18.26
CA LYS A 69 8.24 14.16 19.15
C LYS A 69 8.43 12.84 18.41
N HIS A 70 8.50 12.84 17.08
CA HIS A 70 8.71 11.62 16.30
C HIS A 70 9.94 10.85 16.81
N GLY A 71 9.91 9.53 16.70
CA GLY A 71 11.09 8.72 17.00
C GLY A 71 12.08 8.72 15.84
N SER A 72 13.05 7.81 15.87
CA SER A 72 14.02 7.69 14.79
C SER A 72 13.35 7.24 13.49
N VAL A 73 13.67 7.89 12.39
CA VAL A 73 13.33 7.40 11.05
C VAL A 73 14.08 6.10 10.79
N TRP A 74 13.44 5.17 10.08
CA TRP A 74 14.13 4.03 9.50
C TRP A 74 15.18 4.53 8.49
N SER A 75 16.47 4.41 8.85
CA SER A 75 17.61 4.66 7.96
C SER A 75 18.54 3.45 7.98
N GLN A 76 19.05 3.12 6.79
CA GLN A 76 20.00 2.03 6.58
C GLN A 76 21.38 2.32 7.18
N ASP A 77 21.70 3.58 7.49
CA ASP A 77 22.97 3.97 8.11
C ASP A 77 23.17 3.30 9.48
N ASN A 78 22.10 2.81 10.10
CA ASN A 78 22.10 2.10 11.38
C ASN A 78 22.11 0.57 11.26
N LEU A 79 22.14 0.01 10.04
CA LEU A 79 22.17 -1.43 9.79
C LEU A 79 23.61 -1.95 9.79
N VAL A 80 24.05 -2.53 10.90
CA VAL A 80 25.28 -3.35 10.92
C VAL A 80 24.93 -4.74 10.40
N VAL A 81 24.99 -4.91 9.07
CA VAL A 81 24.80 -6.22 8.44
C VAL A 81 26.15 -6.94 8.40
N ALA A 82 26.26 -8.08 9.09
CA ALA A 82 27.45 -8.92 9.00
C ALA A 82 27.67 -9.34 7.53
N ALA A 83 28.93 -9.44 7.10
CA ALA A 83 29.26 -9.87 5.74
C ALA A 83 28.59 -11.22 5.43
N VAL A 84 27.73 -11.25 4.41
CA VAL A 84 26.98 -12.46 4.07
C VAL A 84 27.67 -13.21 2.93
N LYS A 85 28.09 -14.45 3.20
CA LYS A 85 28.52 -15.37 2.14
C LYS A 85 27.29 -15.86 1.39
N LEU A 86 27.29 -15.69 0.07
CA LEU A 86 26.28 -16.31 -0.78
C LEU A 86 26.24 -17.81 -0.52
N SER A 87 25.03 -18.33 -0.31
CA SER A 87 24.80 -19.73 -0.03
C SER A 87 23.51 -20.18 -0.67
N LEU A 88 23.52 -21.35 -1.30
CA LEU A 88 22.32 -22.04 -1.74
C LEU A 88 21.67 -22.84 -0.60
N LYS A 89 22.28 -22.82 0.60
CA LYS A 89 21.75 -23.51 1.77
C LYS A 89 20.41 -22.89 2.16
N ARG A 90 19.41 -23.76 2.30
CA ARG A 90 18.10 -23.40 2.84
C ARG A 90 17.96 -23.99 4.23
N PHE A 91 17.42 -23.22 5.16
CA PHE A 91 17.21 -23.63 6.55
C PHE A 91 15.77 -24.06 6.72
N ALA A 92 15.56 -25.23 7.32
CA ALA A 92 14.21 -25.72 7.58
C ALA A 92 13.57 -24.97 8.76
N HIS A 93 12.30 -24.64 8.64
CA HIS A 93 11.50 -24.01 9.70
C HIS A 93 10.01 -24.30 9.50
N SER A 94 9.22 -23.90 10.48
CA SER A 94 7.76 -23.92 10.41
C SER A 94 7.21 -22.52 10.69
N ILE A 95 6.23 -22.09 9.91
CA ILE A 95 5.53 -20.83 10.15
C ILE A 95 4.15 -21.15 10.71
N PRO A 96 3.87 -20.82 11.99
CA PRO A 96 2.54 -21.02 12.55
C PRO A 96 1.62 -19.87 12.11
N TRP A 97 0.91 -20.06 11.00
CA TRP A 97 -0.13 -19.12 10.58
C TRP A 97 -1.28 -19.10 11.59
N SER A 98 -1.76 -17.90 11.92
CA SER A 98 -2.92 -17.77 12.79
C SER A 98 -4.16 -18.34 12.09
N LYS A 99 -4.90 -19.19 12.81
CA LYS A 99 -6.26 -19.56 12.46
C LYS A 99 -7.19 -18.61 13.19
N GLN A 100 -7.93 -17.78 12.46
CA GLN A 100 -8.86 -16.85 13.09
C GLN A 100 -10.05 -17.61 13.69
N ASP A 101 -10.33 -17.32 14.97
CA ASP A 101 -11.59 -17.66 15.61
C ASP A 101 -12.64 -16.67 15.09
N SER A 102 -13.59 -17.17 14.29
CA SER A 102 -14.61 -16.35 13.65
C SER A 102 -15.49 -15.57 14.63
N ALA A 103 -15.45 -15.87 15.94
CA ALA A 103 -16.20 -15.15 16.97
C ALA A 103 -15.40 -14.03 17.66
N LYS A 104 -14.09 -13.90 17.41
CA LYS A 104 -13.20 -12.97 18.12
C LYS A 104 -12.56 -11.96 17.19
N TYR A 105 -12.38 -10.75 17.73
CA TYR A 105 -11.52 -9.74 17.11
C TYR A 105 -10.06 -10.20 17.20
N ILE A 106 -9.29 -9.95 16.14
CA ILE A 106 -7.87 -10.23 16.14
C ILE A 106 -7.11 -9.27 17.06
N ASP A 107 -5.98 -9.73 17.59
CA ASP A 107 -4.95 -8.90 18.19
C ASP A 107 -3.72 -8.94 17.28
N TRP A 108 -3.42 -7.82 16.61
CA TRP A 108 -2.28 -7.73 15.70
C TRP A 108 -0.93 -8.01 16.37
N LYS A 109 -0.82 -7.91 17.70
CA LYS A 109 0.41 -8.29 18.41
C LYS A 109 0.70 -9.80 18.37
N THR A 110 -0.33 -10.62 18.18
CA THR A 110 -0.22 -12.09 18.17
C THR A 110 -0.68 -12.73 16.87
N TYR A 111 -1.45 -12.01 16.05
CA TYR A 111 -1.89 -12.45 14.74
C TYR A 111 -0.74 -12.52 13.75
N LYS A 112 -0.63 -13.63 13.01
CA LYS A 112 0.35 -13.87 11.95
C LYS A 112 -0.37 -14.00 10.61
N ALA A 113 -0.22 -12.96 9.81
CA ALA A 113 -0.83 -12.80 8.50
C ALA A 113 0.03 -13.43 7.39
N ASN A 114 -0.58 -14.31 6.61
CA ASN A 114 -0.14 -14.68 5.27
C ASN A 114 -1.15 -14.12 4.29
N GLY A 115 -0.79 -13.02 3.63
CA GLY A 115 -1.74 -12.22 2.89
C GLY A 115 -1.38 -11.99 1.43
N VAL A 116 -2.38 -11.47 0.71
CA VAL A 116 -2.25 -10.98 -0.65
C VAL A 116 -3.11 -9.72 -0.79
N ASN A 117 -2.63 -8.78 -1.60
CA ASN A 117 -3.41 -7.61 -1.99
C ASN A 117 -4.39 -7.96 -3.12
N LEU A 118 -5.48 -7.21 -3.19
CA LEU A 118 -6.43 -7.21 -4.30
C LEU A 118 -6.44 -5.83 -4.98
N GLY A 119 -5.24 -5.33 -5.31
CA GLY A 119 -5.05 -4.08 -6.06
C GLY A 119 -5.46 -4.20 -7.52
N ALA A 120 -5.53 -3.06 -8.24
CA ALA A 120 -6.04 -2.92 -9.60
C ALA A 120 -7.49 -3.44 -9.80
N TRP A 121 -8.22 -3.64 -8.69
CA TRP A 121 -9.61 -4.09 -8.66
C TRP A 121 -10.57 -2.93 -8.41
N LEU A 122 -10.62 -2.38 -7.19
CA LEU A 122 -11.51 -1.27 -6.80
C LEU A 122 -10.83 0.11 -6.83
N GLU A 123 -9.55 0.12 -7.19
CA GLU A 123 -8.76 1.25 -7.68
C GLU A 123 -8.04 0.76 -8.95
N GLN A 124 -7.77 1.65 -9.91
CA GLN A 124 -7.17 1.27 -11.18
C GLN A 124 -5.76 1.86 -11.36
N GLU A 125 -4.83 0.98 -11.73
CA GLU A 125 -3.47 1.34 -12.14
C GLU A 125 -3.18 0.80 -13.55
N LYS A 126 -2.76 1.68 -14.46
CA LYS A 126 -2.56 1.36 -15.89
C LYS A 126 -1.60 0.19 -16.12
N ASN A 127 -0.49 0.21 -15.39
CA ASN A 127 0.59 -0.75 -15.54
C ASN A 127 0.25 -2.17 -15.06
N TYR A 128 -0.96 -2.39 -14.53
CA TYR A 128 -1.44 -3.73 -14.15
C TYR A 128 -2.13 -4.48 -15.29
N ASP A 129 -2.71 -3.76 -16.24
CA ASP A 129 -3.47 -4.34 -17.34
C ASP A 129 -3.54 -3.35 -18.51
N TYR A 130 -2.42 -3.24 -19.24
CA TYR A 130 -2.34 -2.35 -20.40
C TYR A 130 -3.36 -2.67 -21.48
N ALA A 131 -3.68 -3.96 -21.68
CA ALA A 131 -4.63 -4.37 -22.71
C ALA A 131 -6.03 -3.82 -22.41
N TRP A 132 -6.49 -3.95 -21.16
CA TRP A 132 -7.76 -3.35 -20.74
C TRP A 132 -7.69 -1.82 -20.77
N TRP A 133 -6.62 -1.23 -20.24
CA TRP A 133 -6.51 0.23 -20.17
C TRP A 133 -6.51 0.86 -21.57
N ASN A 134 -5.66 0.35 -22.47
CA ASN A 134 -5.50 0.90 -23.83
C ASN A 134 -6.71 0.67 -24.72
N LYS A 135 -7.58 -0.30 -24.39
CA LYS A 135 -8.87 -0.50 -25.08
C LYS A 135 -9.82 0.68 -24.83
N TYR A 136 -9.77 1.30 -23.65
CA TYR A 136 -10.73 2.31 -23.25
C TYR A 136 -10.15 3.73 -23.23
N SER A 137 -8.92 3.90 -22.75
CA SER A 137 -8.29 5.21 -22.58
C SER A 137 -6.76 5.14 -22.69
N PRO A 138 -6.21 4.92 -23.91
CA PRO A 138 -4.78 4.67 -24.10
C PRO A 138 -3.88 5.88 -23.75
N THR A 139 -4.42 7.10 -23.82
CA THR A 139 -3.73 8.37 -23.58
C THR A 139 -3.63 8.76 -22.12
N THR A 140 -4.40 8.14 -21.24
CA THR A 140 -4.41 8.45 -19.80
C THR A 140 -3.47 7.52 -19.05
N PHE A 141 -3.16 7.87 -17.81
CA PHE A 141 -2.22 7.14 -16.96
C PHE A 141 -2.66 7.03 -15.49
N ASP A 142 -3.78 7.65 -15.12
CA ASP A 142 -4.44 7.51 -13.81
C ASP A 142 -5.96 7.32 -13.96
N GLU A 143 -6.61 6.75 -12.93
CA GLU A 143 -8.05 6.47 -12.93
C GLU A 143 -8.89 7.74 -13.08
N TRP A 144 -8.39 8.86 -12.54
CA TRP A 144 -9.03 10.17 -12.65
C TRP A 144 -9.20 10.60 -14.11
N ASN A 145 -8.10 10.64 -14.87
CA ASN A 145 -8.17 11.04 -16.28
C ASN A 145 -8.84 9.96 -17.13
N PHE A 146 -8.70 8.67 -16.77
CA PHE A 146 -9.43 7.57 -17.40
C PHE A 146 -10.95 7.80 -17.34
N CYS A 147 -11.50 8.10 -16.15
CA CYS A 147 -12.92 8.38 -16.01
C CYS A 147 -13.35 9.68 -16.67
N LYS A 148 -12.53 10.73 -16.56
CA LYS A 148 -12.77 12.00 -17.23
C LYS A 148 -12.89 11.85 -18.74
N GLU A 149 -11.99 11.07 -19.36
CA GLU A 149 -12.00 10.81 -20.80
C GLU A 149 -13.21 9.98 -21.24
N LEU A 150 -13.58 8.96 -20.46
CA LEU A 150 -14.74 8.12 -20.76
C LEU A 150 -16.09 8.80 -20.49
N GLY A 151 -16.11 9.79 -19.60
CA GLY A 151 -17.33 10.47 -19.16
C GLY A 151 -18.40 9.45 -18.68
N PRO A 152 -19.63 9.49 -19.21
CA PRO A 152 -20.70 8.57 -18.82
C PRO A 152 -20.38 7.07 -19.00
N LYS A 153 -19.39 6.73 -19.82
CA LYS A 153 -18.96 5.33 -20.02
C LYS A 153 -18.07 4.80 -18.90
N CYS A 154 -17.50 5.66 -18.03
CA CYS A 154 -16.59 5.18 -16.99
C CYS A 154 -17.28 4.17 -16.07
N GLY A 155 -18.49 4.51 -15.58
CA GLY A 155 -19.26 3.65 -14.69
C GLY A 155 -19.50 2.24 -15.24
N PRO A 156 -20.14 2.08 -16.41
CA PRO A 156 -20.34 0.75 -17.02
C PRO A 156 -19.05 -0.05 -17.25
N VAL A 157 -17.95 0.62 -17.64
CA VAL A 157 -16.66 -0.04 -17.87
C VAL A 157 -16.05 -0.55 -16.56
N LEU A 158 -16.08 0.27 -15.51
CA LEU A 158 -15.55 -0.10 -14.19
C LEU A 158 -16.43 -1.14 -13.50
N GLU A 159 -17.76 -1.03 -13.56
CA GLU A 159 -18.69 -2.02 -13.01
C GLU A 159 -18.46 -3.42 -13.62
N ALA A 160 -18.26 -3.49 -14.94
CA ALA A 160 -17.93 -4.75 -15.61
C ALA A 160 -16.59 -5.32 -15.10
N ARG A 161 -15.58 -4.48 -14.88
CA ARG A 161 -14.30 -4.90 -14.33
C ARG A 161 -14.43 -5.36 -12.86
N TYR A 162 -15.15 -4.60 -12.03
CA TYR A 162 -15.37 -4.95 -10.62
C TYR A 162 -16.04 -6.31 -10.47
N ALA A 163 -16.98 -6.64 -11.37
CA ALA A 163 -17.71 -7.90 -11.37
C ALA A 163 -16.87 -9.12 -11.78
N SER A 164 -15.79 -8.94 -12.55
CA SER A 164 -15.06 -10.06 -13.17
C SER A 164 -13.59 -10.16 -12.78
N PHE A 165 -12.97 -9.09 -12.29
CA PHE A 165 -11.52 -9.07 -12.06
C PHE A 165 -11.09 -9.90 -10.83
N ILE A 166 -11.92 -9.90 -9.78
CA ILE A 166 -11.79 -10.77 -8.61
C ILE A 166 -13.11 -11.48 -8.37
N THR A 167 -13.06 -12.79 -8.19
CA THR A 167 -14.21 -13.67 -7.98
C THR A 167 -14.04 -14.55 -6.75
N THR A 168 -15.08 -15.28 -6.35
CA THR A 168 -14.97 -16.23 -5.24
C THR A 168 -14.03 -17.41 -5.55
N ALA A 169 -13.86 -17.76 -6.84
CA ALA A 169 -12.90 -18.79 -7.25
C ALA A 169 -11.44 -18.36 -6.98
N ASP A 170 -11.16 -17.06 -7.06
CA ASP A 170 -9.86 -16.50 -6.70
C ASP A 170 -9.60 -16.63 -5.20
N ILE A 171 -10.62 -16.38 -4.38
CA ILE A 171 -10.55 -16.60 -2.92
C ILE A 171 -10.32 -18.07 -2.60
N ASP A 172 -10.98 -19.00 -3.30
CA ASP A 172 -10.75 -20.44 -3.14
C ASP A 172 -9.30 -20.82 -3.49
N LYS A 173 -8.71 -20.20 -4.52
CA LYS A 173 -7.29 -20.40 -4.90
C LYS A 173 -6.34 -19.88 -3.82
N MET A 174 -6.60 -18.71 -3.26
CA MET A 174 -5.84 -18.14 -2.15
C MET A 174 -5.90 -19.04 -0.90
N ALA A 175 -7.09 -19.51 -0.54
CA ALA A 175 -7.29 -20.38 0.62
C ALA A 175 -6.51 -21.70 0.51
N LYS A 176 -6.42 -22.29 -0.70
CA LYS A 176 -5.62 -23.51 -0.95
C LYS A 176 -4.12 -23.32 -0.68
N GLN A 177 -3.62 -22.09 -0.73
CA GLN A 177 -2.24 -21.74 -0.42
C GLN A 177 -2.06 -21.19 1.01
N ASN A 178 -3.05 -21.41 1.89
CA ASN A 178 -3.06 -20.94 3.27
C ASN A 178 -2.96 -19.41 3.42
N ILE A 179 -3.48 -18.65 2.45
CA ILE A 179 -3.74 -17.22 2.66
C ILE A 179 -4.82 -17.07 3.73
N ASN A 180 -4.57 -16.23 4.73
CA ASN A 180 -5.51 -15.92 5.80
C ASN A 180 -5.84 -14.43 5.90
N THR A 181 -5.23 -13.58 5.08
CA THR A 181 -5.44 -12.12 5.13
C THR A 181 -5.59 -11.55 3.72
N LEU A 182 -6.59 -10.70 3.50
CA LEU A 182 -6.77 -9.96 2.24
C LEU A 182 -6.61 -8.47 2.52
N ARG A 183 -5.73 -7.78 1.80
CA ARG A 183 -5.66 -6.31 1.81
C ARG A 183 -6.32 -5.80 0.54
N ILE A 184 -7.34 -4.96 0.68
CA ILE A 184 -8.20 -4.55 -0.44
C ILE A 184 -8.15 -3.03 -0.57
N PRO A 185 -7.32 -2.50 -1.49
CA PRO A 185 -7.31 -1.08 -1.85
C PRO A 185 -8.66 -0.63 -2.44
N THR A 186 -9.09 0.55 -2.04
CA THR A 186 -10.29 1.23 -2.52
C THR A 186 -10.02 2.72 -2.67
N THR A 187 -10.59 3.34 -3.70
CA THR A 187 -10.60 4.81 -3.78
C THR A 187 -11.59 5.41 -2.79
N TYR A 188 -11.42 6.68 -2.39
CA TYR A 188 -12.43 7.36 -1.57
C TYR A 188 -13.81 7.44 -2.24
N ALA A 189 -13.87 7.38 -3.58
CA ALA A 189 -15.10 7.48 -4.35
C ALA A 189 -16.04 6.28 -4.14
N ALA A 190 -15.52 5.15 -3.63
CA ALA A 190 -16.33 4.04 -3.16
C ALA A 190 -17.15 4.40 -1.89
N TRP A 191 -16.71 5.39 -1.12
CA TRP A 191 -17.18 5.65 0.24
C TRP A 191 -17.90 6.99 0.39
N VAL A 192 -17.52 7.97 -0.42
CA VAL A 192 -18.07 9.33 -0.37
C VAL A 192 -18.04 9.98 -1.76
N LYS A 193 -19.11 10.71 -2.10
CA LYS A 193 -19.18 11.52 -3.32
C LYS A 193 -18.62 12.91 -3.05
N VAL A 194 -17.49 13.24 -3.66
CA VAL A 194 -16.84 14.56 -3.55
C VAL A 194 -17.17 15.39 -4.79
N PRO A 195 -17.75 16.59 -4.66
CA PRO A 195 -18.02 17.46 -5.80
C PRO A 195 -16.74 17.76 -6.60
N GLY A 196 -16.81 17.57 -7.93
CA GLY A 196 -15.68 17.80 -8.83
C GLY A 196 -14.68 16.64 -8.91
N SER A 197 -14.88 15.54 -8.17
CA SER A 197 -14.12 14.32 -8.37
C SER A 197 -14.49 13.67 -9.71
N GLU A 198 -13.49 13.29 -10.50
CA GLU A 198 -13.67 12.50 -11.71
C GLU A 198 -13.68 10.99 -11.43
N LEU A 199 -13.31 10.57 -10.21
CA LEU A 199 -13.35 9.16 -9.84
C LEU A 199 -14.80 8.66 -9.77
N TYR A 200 -15.02 7.44 -10.26
CA TYR A 200 -16.35 6.87 -10.32
C TYR A 200 -16.88 6.49 -8.92
N SER A 201 -18.10 6.91 -8.60
CA SER A 201 -18.83 6.46 -7.40
C SER A 201 -20.01 5.56 -7.80
N GLY A 202 -19.89 4.26 -7.54
CA GLY A 202 -20.85 3.24 -7.95
C GLY A 202 -21.03 2.12 -6.92
N ASN A 203 -21.03 0.87 -7.38
CA ASN A 203 -21.30 -0.31 -6.55
C ASN A 203 -20.04 -0.92 -5.93
N GLN A 204 -18.91 -0.20 -5.82
CA GLN A 204 -17.66 -0.76 -5.27
C GLN A 204 -17.88 -1.44 -3.91
N GLN A 205 -18.68 -0.85 -3.02
CA GLN A 205 -19.01 -1.46 -1.72
C GLN A 205 -19.78 -2.78 -1.86
N ASN A 206 -20.63 -2.95 -2.87
CA ASN A 206 -21.37 -4.20 -3.09
C ASN A 206 -20.43 -5.33 -3.53
N TYR A 207 -19.48 -5.05 -4.43
CA TYR A 207 -18.47 -6.04 -4.83
C TYR A 207 -17.52 -6.38 -3.69
N LEU A 208 -17.04 -5.37 -2.96
CA LEU A 208 -16.23 -5.55 -1.75
C LEU A 208 -16.94 -6.43 -0.72
N ARG A 209 -18.23 -6.16 -0.44
CA ARG A 209 -19.02 -6.94 0.52
C ARG A 209 -19.15 -8.40 0.12
N GLN A 210 -19.38 -8.69 -1.15
CA GLN A 210 -19.52 -10.06 -1.64
C GLN A 210 -18.22 -10.85 -1.42
N ILE A 211 -17.08 -10.31 -1.86
CA ILE A 211 -15.78 -10.98 -1.74
C ILE A 211 -15.33 -11.08 -0.28
N ALA A 212 -15.41 -9.98 0.49
CA ALA A 212 -14.99 -9.96 1.88
C ALA A 212 -15.81 -10.93 2.74
N LEU A 213 -17.15 -10.94 2.60
CA LEU A 213 -17.98 -11.86 3.37
C LEU A 213 -17.78 -13.31 2.96
N TYR A 214 -17.53 -13.59 1.68
CA TYR A 214 -17.18 -14.94 1.24
C TYR A 214 -15.87 -15.40 1.90
N ALA A 215 -14.82 -14.59 1.83
CA ALA A 215 -13.51 -14.86 2.43
C ALA A 215 -13.60 -15.07 3.96
N ILE A 216 -14.27 -14.16 4.68
CA ILE A 216 -14.42 -14.23 6.13
C ILE A 216 -15.25 -15.45 6.52
N LYS A 217 -16.45 -15.64 5.95
CA LYS A 217 -17.38 -16.68 6.41
C LYS A 217 -16.96 -18.08 6.00
N ARG A 218 -16.29 -18.24 4.86
CA ARG A 218 -15.92 -19.56 4.34
C ARG A 218 -14.54 -20.00 4.82
N TYR A 219 -13.60 -19.07 4.93
CA TYR A 219 -12.20 -19.39 5.19
C TYR A 219 -11.64 -18.76 6.45
N ASN A 220 -12.45 -17.99 7.20
CA ASN A 220 -11.99 -17.20 8.34
C ASN A 220 -10.78 -16.32 7.98
N MET A 221 -10.77 -15.77 6.75
CA MET A 221 -9.78 -14.78 6.37
C MET A 221 -10.09 -13.44 7.06
N HIS A 222 -9.05 -12.69 7.39
CA HIS A 222 -9.15 -11.32 7.88
C HIS A 222 -9.03 -10.33 6.72
N VAL A 223 -9.86 -9.28 6.69
CA VAL A 223 -9.89 -8.30 5.59
C VAL A 223 -9.42 -6.93 6.08
N ILE A 224 -8.42 -6.36 5.40
CA ILE A 224 -8.00 -4.98 5.59
C ILE A 224 -8.66 -4.15 4.48
N ILE A 225 -9.52 -3.22 4.86
CA ILE A 225 -10.10 -2.24 3.92
C ILE A 225 -9.12 -1.06 3.84
N GLY A 226 -8.46 -0.92 2.70
CA GLY A 226 -7.51 0.15 2.42
C GLY A 226 -8.18 1.33 1.74
N LEU A 227 -8.22 2.47 2.40
CA LEU A 227 -8.59 3.75 1.79
C LEU A 227 -7.33 4.32 1.12
N HIS A 228 -7.13 3.90 -0.13
CA HIS A 228 -5.86 4.04 -0.85
C HIS A 228 -5.65 5.45 -1.40
N SER A 229 -6.75 6.13 -1.77
CA SER A 229 -6.77 7.55 -2.10
C SER A 229 -7.63 8.34 -1.11
N LEU A 230 -7.29 9.61 -0.88
CA LEU A 230 -8.11 10.57 -0.14
C LEU A 230 -8.42 11.80 -1.01
N PRO A 231 -9.54 12.50 -0.76
CA PRO A 231 -9.92 13.68 -1.52
C PRO A 231 -8.80 14.72 -1.55
N GLY A 232 -8.42 15.16 -2.75
CA GLY A 232 -7.33 16.12 -2.97
C GLY A 232 -5.95 15.50 -3.18
N GLY A 233 -5.76 14.19 -3.00
CA GLY A 233 -4.50 13.49 -3.27
C GLY A 233 -3.49 13.57 -2.13
N VAL A 234 -2.93 12.40 -1.76
CA VAL A 234 -2.06 12.25 -0.58
C VAL A 234 -0.58 12.12 -0.91
N ASN A 235 -0.20 12.00 -2.18
CA ASN A 235 1.19 11.69 -2.56
C ASN A 235 1.58 12.07 -4.00
N PHE A 236 0.81 12.91 -4.70
CA PHE A 236 1.07 13.31 -6.09
C PHE A 236 0.99 12.17 -7.12
N LEU A 237 0.71 10.93 -6.71
CA LEU A 237 0.66 9.77 -7.59
C LEU A 237 -0.79 9.43 -7.97
N PRO A 238 -0.98 8.66 -9.08
CA PRO A 238 -2.29 8.12 -9.45
C PRO A 238 -3.02 7.44 -8.28
N ILE A 239 -2.28 6.64 -7.49
CA ILE A 239 -2.81 5.90 -6.35
C ILE A 239 -3.33 6.80 -5.22
N GLY A 240 -2.80 8.02 -5.08
CA GLY A 240 -3.20 8.96 -4.04
C GLY A 240 -4.49 9.71 -4.36
N GLU A 241 -4.81 9.89 -5.65
CA GLU A 241 -6.08 10.34 -6.22
C GLU A 241 -5.94 10.51 -7.75
N ALA A 242 -4.94 11.28 -8.15
CA ALA A 242 -4.58 11.61 -9.52
C ALA A 242 -3.16 12.16 -9.54
N PHE A 243 -2.47 12.05 -10.68
CA PHE A 243 -1.11 12.57 -10.77
C PHE A 243 -1.05 14.08 -10.56
N GLY A 244 -0.10 14.52 -9.73
CA GLY A 244 0.10 15.93 -9.37
C GLY A 244 -0.84 16.45 -8.27
N HIS A 245 -1.81 15.66 -7.81
CA HIS A 245 -2.72 16.09 -6.74
C HIS A 245 -2.09 15.92 -5.34
N ASN A 246 -2.09 17.00 -4.56
CA ASN A 246 -1.58 17.04 -3.17
C ASN A 246 -2.41 17.92 -2.22
N ALA A 247 -3.59 18.36 -2.66
CA ALA A 247 -4.46 19.29 -1.96
C ALA A 247 -5.15 18.69 -0.72
N TRP A 248 -4.93 17.41 -0.41
CA TRP A 248 -5.41 16.81 0.85
C TRP A 248 -4.76 17.46 2.08
N PHE A 249 -3.47 17.79 1.99
CA PHE A 249 -2.72 18.39 3.08
C PHE A 249 -3.22 19.80 3.39
N PHE A 250 -3.39 20.08 4.69
CA PHE A 250 -3.80 21.39 5.22
C PHE A 250 -5.16 21.90 4.71
N ASN A 251 -6.02 21.01 4.22
CA ASN A 251 -7.33 21.36 3.68
C ASN A 251 -8.48 20.74 4.49
N SER A 252 -9.20 21.57 5.24
CA SER A 252 -10.30 21.12 6.10
C SER A 252 -11.49 20.50 5.35
N THR A 253 -11.76 20.93 4.12
CA THR A 253 -12.84 20.36 3.29
C THR A 253 -12.49 18.93 2.87
N ASN A 254 -11.27 18.72 2.40
CA ASN A 254 -10.78 17.39 2.02
C ASN A 254 -10.68 16.47 3.24
N LEU A 255 -10.29 17.00 4.40
CA LEU A 255 -10.31 16.26 5.66
C LEU A 255 -11.73 15.85 6.08
N ASP A 256 -12.73 16.72 5.95
CA ASP A 256 -14.13 16.38 6.24
C ASP A 256 -14.63 15.24 5.34
N TYR A 257 -14.36 15.30 4.03
CA TYR A 257 -14.70 14.20 3.13
C TYR A 257 -13.94 12.90 3.46
N SER A 258 -12.68 13.00 3.87
CA SER A 258 -11.90 11.84 4.36
C SER A 258 -12.58 11.22 5.58
N PHE A 259 -13.06 12.03 6.53
CA PHE A 259 -13.80 11.53 7.69
C PHE A 259 -15.16 10.92 7.31
N LYS A 260 -15.89 11.48 6.34
CA LYS A 260 -17.12 10.88 5.81
C LYS A 260 -16.85 9.52 5.16
N ALA A 261 -15.75 9.36 4.43
CA ALA A 261 -15.33 8.07 3.89
C ALA A 261 -15.06 7.05 5.02
N ILE A 262 -14.36 7.46 6.08
CA ILE A 262 -14.09 6.63 7.25
C ILE A 262 -15.38 6.22 7.98
N ASP A 263 -16.32 7.15 8.18
CA ASP A 263 -17.61 6.85 8.81
C ASP A 263 -18.42 5.84 7.95
N SER A 264 -18.31 5.93 6.62
CA SER A 264 -18.87 4.95 5.67
C SER A 264 -18.23 3.56 5.80
N ILE A 265 -16.89 3.48 5.91
CA ILE A 265 -16.15 2.22 6.16
C ILE A 265 -16.54 1.60 7.50
N ILE A 266 -16.62 2.40 8.57
CA ILE A 266 -17.03 1.93 9.90
C ILE A 266 -18.45 1.35 9.83
N SER A 267 -19.38 2.05 9.17
CA SER A 267 -20.75 1.56 8.96
C SER A 267 -20.77 0.25 8.17
N PHE A 268 -19.98 0.16 7.10
CA PHE A 268 -19.84 -1.06 6.31
C PHE A 268 -19.39 -2.25 7.16
N ILE A 269 -18.37 -2.07 7.99
CA ILE A 269 -17.85 -3.12 8.88
C ILE A 269 -18.91 -3.50 9.93
N GLN A 270 -19.51 -2.52 10.59
CA GLN A 270 -20.46 -2.75 11.67
C GLN A 270 -21.72 -3.49 11.19
N THR A 271 -22.15 -3.23 9.96
CA THR A 271 -23.31 -3.87 9.31
C THR A 271 -22.95 -5.16 8.56
N SER A 272 -21.72 -5.66 8.66
CA SER A 272 -21.29 -6.89 7.98
C SER A 272 -21.85 -8.18 8.62
N GLY A 273 -22.27 -8.10 9.88
CA GLY A 273 -22.57 -9.27 10.73
C GLY A 273 -21.33 -10.02 11.23
N VAL A 274 -20.13 -9.64 10.77
CA VAL A 274 -18.83 -10.19 11.19
C VAL A 274 -17.79 -9.06 11.36
N PRO A 275 -18.09 -8.00 12.14
CA PRO A 275 -17.19 -6.84 12.28
C PRO A 275 -15.78 -7.18 12.79
N GLN A 276 -15.62 -8.33 13.45
CA GLN A 276 -14.35 -8.88 13.90
C GLN A 276 -13.41 -9.34 12.78
N GLY A 277 -13.93 -9.54 11.56
CA GLY A 277 -13.15 -9.95 10.38
C GLY A 277 -12.47 -8.79 9.64
N PHE A 278 -12.43 -7.59 10.22
CA PHE A 278 -11.97 -6.39 9.53
C PHE A 278 -10.93 -5.55 10.29
N THR A 279 -10.04 -4.91 9.54
CA THR A 279 -9.14 -3.81 9.93
C THR A 279 -9.37 -2.62 8.97
N ILE A 280 -9.22 -1.39 9.47
CA ILE A 280 -9.29 -0.16 8.64
C ILE A 280 -7.87 0.35 8.41
N ALA A 281 -7.42 0.44 7.15
CA ALA A 281 -6.22 1.18 6.76
C ALA A 281 -6.67 2.52 6.14
N PRO A 282 -6.60 3.66 6.87
CA PRO A 282 -7.31 4.88 6.51
C PRO A 282 -6.56 5.79 5.53
N ILE A 283 -5.29 5.49 5.23
CA ILE A 283 -4.43 6.24 4.32
C ILE A 283 -3.33 5.32 3.79
N ASN A 284 -2.84 5.60 2.58
CA ASN A 284 -1.77 4.85 1.93
C ASN A 284 -0.66 5.79 1.44
N GLU A 285 0.59 5.50 1.80
CA GLU A 285 1.82 6.13 1.27
C GLU A 285 1.77 7.66 1.22
N ALA A 286 1.36 8.30 2.33
CA ALA A 286 1.20 9.75 2.37
C ALA A 286 2.55 10.46 2.22
N SER A 287 2.60 11.48 1.37
CA SER A 287 3.78 12.30 1.10
C SER A 287 3.38 13.71 0.64
N ASP A 288 3.82 14.73 1.39
CA ASP A 288 3.64 16.14 1.00
C ASP A 288 4.86 16.71 0.27
N ASN A 289 5.89 15.89 0.03
CA ASN A 289 7.08 16.24 -0.74
C ASN A 289 7.37 15.19 -1.83
N PHE A 290 6.89 15.47 -3.06
CA PHE A 290 7.06 14.58 -4.21
C PHE A 290 8.51 14.18 -4.49
N ALA A 291 9.47 15.12 -4.35
CA ALA A 291 10.88 14.85 -4.63
C ALA A 291 11.51 13.85 -3.65
N GLY A 292 10.94 13.72 -2.45
CA GLY A 292 11.37 12.78 -1.42
C GLY A 292 10.46 11.57 -1.29
N PHE A 293 9.50 11.35 -2.19
CA PHE A 293 8.57 10.22 -2.11
C PHE A 293 9.33 8.88 -1.94
N ALA A 294 8.77 7.98 -1.12
CA ALA A 294 9.40 6.71 -0.74
C ALA A 294 10.74 6.83 0.04
N THR A 295 10.99 8.01 0.63
CA THR A 295 12.15 8.26 1.49
C THR A 295 11.73 9.02 2.76
N ALA A 296 12.67 9.17 3.69
CA ALA A 296 12.51 9.99 4.89
C ALA A 296 12.11 11.45 4.58
N ASP A 297 12.53 11.99 3.43
CA ASP A 297 12.26 13.37 3.02
C ASP A 297 10.86 13.53 2.42
N GLY A 298 10.13 12.44 2.19
CA GLY A 298 8.82 12.43 1.56
C GLY A 298 7.70 13.04 2.42
N LEU A 299 7.91 13.16 3.73
CA LEU A 299 6.93 13.72 4.66
C LEU A 299 7.56 14.79 5.54
N THR A 300 7.11 16.03 5.38
CA THR A 300 7.59 17.16 6.20
C THR A 300 7.05 17.07 7.64
N ALA A 301 7.58 17.91 8.55
CA ALA A 301 7.02 18.05 9.89
C ALA A 301 5.55 18.52 9.87
N ASN A 302 5.16 19.37 8.92
CA ASN A 302 3.78 19.79 8.76
C ASN A 302 2.91 18.65 8.22
N GLY A 303 3.41 17.89 7.24
CA GLY A 303 2.75 16.68 6.74
C GLY A 303 2.53 15.65 7.84
N THR A 304 3.53 15.42 8.68
CA THR A 304 3.46 14.55 9.86
C THR A 304 2.37 15.00 10.84
N ASN A 305 2.32 16.29 11.17
CA ASN A 305 1.27 16.87 11.99
C ASN A 305 -0.13 16.67 11.37
N TRP A 306 -0.26 16.82 10.06
CA TRP A 306 -1.53 16.64 9.36
C TRP A 306 -1.98 15.18 9.36
N VAL A 307 -1.08 14.23 9.11
CA VAL A 307 -1.35 12.79 9.22
C VAL A 307 -1.78 12.44 10.65
N ASN A 308 -1.06 12.88 11.68
CA ASN A 308 -1.47 12.64 13.07
C ASN A 308 -2.83 13.26 13.41
N THR A 309 -3.15 14.44 12.88
CA THR A 309 -4.48 15.08 13.03
C THR A 309 -5.58 14.19 12.46
N TYR A 310 -5.36 13.67 11.25
CA TYR A 310 -6.29 12.75 10.60
C TYR A 310 -6.43 11.44 11.37
N ILE A 311 -5.33 10.77 11.70
CA ILE A 311 -5.35 9.46 12.38
C ILE A 311 -5.98 9.55 13.76
N ASN A 312 -5.72 10.61 14.54
CA ASN A 312 -6.42 10.83 15.82
C ASN A 312 -7.94 11.02 15.64
N GLY A 313 -8.35 11.69 14.55
CA GLY A 313 -9.75 11.81 14.17
C GLY A 313 -10.40 10.47 13.79
N VAL A 314 -9.66 9.60 13.08
CA VAL A 314 -10.09 8.23 12.74
C VAL A 314 -10.20 7.36 13.99
N LEU A 315 -9.19 7.34 14.85
CA LEU A 315 -9.21 6.61 16.13
C LEU A 315 -10.42 7.01 16.97
N SER A 316 -10.72 8.32 17.04
CA SER A 316 -11.89 8.83 17.76
C SER A 316 -13.21 8.33 17.15
N ARG A 317 -13.32 8.25 15.83
CA ARG A 317 -14.50 7.72 15.12
C ARG A 317 -14.69 6.23 15.36
N ILE A 318 -13.62 5.46 15.25
CA ILE A 318 -13.63 4.03 15.57
C ILE A 318 -14.04 3.83 17.03
N ALA A 319 -13.45 4.57 17.97
CA ALA A 319 -13.73 4.44 19.40
C ALA A 319 -15.20 4.72 19.76
N ARG A 320 -15.83 5.70 19.09
CA ARG A 320 -17.26 6.03 19.29
C ARG A 320 -18.20 4.94 18.79
N THR A 321 -17.79 4.14 17.82
CA THR A 321 -18.64 3.10 17.22
C THR A 321 -18.29 1.71 17.74
N ASN A 322 -17.02 1.31 17.60
CA ASN A 322 -16.52 0.01 18.00
C ASN A 322 -14.98 0.00 18.13
N LYS A 323 -14.48 0.29 19.33
CA LYS A 323 -13.02 0.33 19.64
C LYS A 323 -12.26 -0.99 19.41
N LYS A 324 -12.95 -2.09 19.12
CA LYS A 324 -12.32 -3.40 18.86
C LYS A 324 -11.85 -3.54 17.42
N ILE A 325 -12.32 -2.69 16.49
CA ILE A 325 -11.83 -2.66 15.11
C ILE A 325 -10.43 -2.03 15.11
N PRO A 326 -9.39 -2.72 14.62
CA PRO A 326 -8.03 -2.16 14.57
C PRO A 326 -7.90 -1.09 13.49
N LEU A 327 -7.07 -0.08 13.78
CA LEU A 327 -6.55 0.86 12.77
C LEU A 327 -5.18 0.42 12.28
N MET A 328 -4.95 0.45 10.98
CA MET A 328 -3.67 0.16 10.35
C MET A 328 -3.08 1.44 9.76
N LEU A 329 -2.02 1.98 10.37
CA LEU A 329 -1.36 3.20 9.91
C LEU A 329 -0.22 2.85 8.96
N GLN A 330 -0.36 3.20 7.68
CA GLN A 330 0.75 3.12 6.73
C GLN A 330 1.83 4.15 7.10
N ASP A 331 3.07 3.71 7.12
CA ASP A 331 4.17 4.39 7.81
C ASP A 331 4.83 5.54 7.03
N SER A 332 4.36 5.87 5.84
CA SER A 332 4.98 6.86 4.94
C SER A 332 6.49 6.63 4.73
N PHE A 333 6.94 5.37 4.79
CA PHE A 333 8.35 4.97 4.65
C PHE A 333 9.26 5.45 5.79
N LEU A 334 8.68 5.83 6.94
CA LEU A 334 9.41 6.33 8.11
C LEU A 334 9.64 5.23 9.17
N GLY A 335 8.88 4.14 9.09
CA GLY A 335 8.94 3.00 10.01
C GLY A 335 8.18 3.20 11.32
N GLU A 336 7.93 2.11 12.04
CA GLU A 336 7.15 2.09 13.29
C GLU A 336 7.71 3.05 14.36
N ARG A 337 9.04 3.09 14.49
CA ARG A 337 9.72 3.86 15.53
C ARG A 337 9.49 5.36 15.39
N PHE A 338 9.33 5.86 14.17
CA PHE A 338 8.99 7.25 13.90
C PHE A 338 7.62 7.60 14.48
N TRP A 339 6.63 6.74 14.26
CA TRP A 339 5.23 6.97 14.66
C TRP A 339 4.94 6.60 16.12
N SER A 340 5.71 5.68 16.70
CA SER A 340 5.51 5.12 18.04
C SER A 340 5.26 6.19 19.14
N PRO A 341 6.01 7.30 19.24
CA PRO A 341 5.81 8.28 20.30
C PRO A 341 4.48 9.05 20.26
N PHE A 342 3.79 9.11 19.11
CA PHE A 342 2.54 9.88 18.97
C PHE A 342 1.34 9.22 19.63
N TYR A 343 1.38 7.90 19.86
CA TYR A 343 0.21 7.13 20.29
C TYR A 343 0.47 6.40 21.61
N ALA A 344 -0.56 6.18 22.42
CA ALA A 344 -0.43 5.39 23.66
C ALA A 344 -0.25 3.89 23.35
N ALA A 345 0.55 3.16 24.13
CA ALA A 345 0.86 1.73 23.87
C ALA A 345 -0.37 0.79 23.87
N GLY A 346 -1.50 1.23 24.44
CA GLY A 346 -2.77 0.52 24.45
C GLY A 346 -3.71 0.86 23.29
N THR A 347 -3.32 1.76 22.37
CA THR A 347 -4.09 2.03 21.16
C THR A 347 -4.17 0.77 20.30
N ASN A 348 -5.37 0.38 19.90
CA ASN A 348 -5.61 -0.78 19.02
C ASN A 348 -5.21 -0.44 17.57
N MET A 349 -3.89 -0.41 17.33
CA MET A 349 -3.32 -0.06 16.04
C MET A 349 -2.17 -0.99 15.65
N VAL A 350 -1.93 -1.07 14.35
CA VAL A 350 -0.84 -1.78 13.69
C VAL A 350 -0.18 -0.82 12.69
N ILE A 351 1.13 -0.89 12.55
CA ILE A 351 1.87 -0.14 11.52
C ILE A 351 1.94 -0.97 10.25
N ASP A 352 1.64 -0.38 9.11
CA ASP A 352 1.77 -0.97 7.78
C ASP A 352 3.03 -0.40 7.09
N SER A 353 4.00 -1.29 6.81
CA SER A 353 5.23 -0.95 6.11
C SER A 353 5.23 -1.59 4.72
N HIS A 354 5.64 -0.82 3.71
CA HIS A 354 5.79 -1.32 2.35
C HIS A 354 7.28 -1.53 2.04
N ILE A 355 7.65 -2.71 1.56
CA ILE A 355 9.05 -3.07 1.29
C ILE A 355 9.17 -3.59 -0.14
N TYR A 356 9.93 -2.84 -0.95
CA TYR A 356 10.17 -3.15 -2.34
C TYR A 356 11.65 -3.04 -2.68
N PHE A 357 12.13 -3.94 -3.54
CA PHE A 357 13.55 -4.08 -3.90
C PHE A 357 13.86 -3.66 -5.34
N PHE A 358 12.86 -3.21 -6.11
CA PHE A 358 12.97 -3.01 -7.55
C PHE A 358 13.45 -1.62 -7.99
N ALA A 359 13.50 -0.63 -7.10
CA ALA A 359 13.97 0.73 -7.39
C ALA A 359 15.13 1.17 -6.48
N ALA A 360 15.65 0.26 -5.67
CA ALA A 360 16.74 0.53 -4.76
C ALA A 360 18.09 0.25 -5.45
N SER A 361 18.96 1.27 -5.54
CA SER A 361 20.27 1.14 -6.20
C SER A 361 21.11 0.01 -5.58
N GLY A 362 21.73 -0.82 -6.42
CA GLY A 362 22.60 -1.90 -5.95
C GLY A 362 21.89 -3.16 -5.44
N ILE A 363 20.57 -3.29 -5.63
CA ILE A 363 19.85 -4.53 -5.29
C ILE A 363 19.81 -5.49 -6.48
N TYR A 364 20.58 -6.58 -6.37
CA TYR A 364 20.60 -7.66 -7.34
C TYR A 364 19.92 -8.91 -6.78
N ALA A 365 19.22 -9.66 -7.63
CA ALA A 365 18.45 -10.83 -7.23
C ALA A 365 19.29 -11.88 -6.47
N GLN A 366 20.55 -12.09 -6.86
CA GLN A 366 21.43 -13.05 -6.18
C GLN A 366 21.83 -12.63 -4.76
N TYR A 367 21.72 -11.35 -4.40
CA TYR A 367 22.13 -10.80 -3.10
C TYR A 367 20.97 -10.34 -2.21
N VAL A 368 19.72 -10.34 -2.71
CA VAL A 368 18.58 -9.75 -1.99
C VAL A 368 18.14 -10.58 -0.77
N SER A 369 18.28 -11.92 -0.80
CA SER A 369 17.84 -12.78 0.31
C SER A 369 18.52 -12.47 1.65
N PRO A 370 19.86 -12.27 1.71
CA PRO A 370 20.52 -11.70 2.88
C PRO A 370 19.94 -10.38 3.38
N ALA A 371 19.67 -9.45 2.46
CA ALA A 371 19.13 -8.13 2.79
C ALA A 371 17.73 -8.23 3.40
N ILE A 372 16.87 -9.09 2.85
CA ILE A 372 15.55 -9.41 3.40
C ILE A 372 15.64 -9.88 4.85
N CYS A 373 16.53 -10.85 5.12
CA CYS A 373 16.70 -11.42 6.46
C CYS A 373 17.14 -10.36 7.48
N GLY A 374 18.06 -9.47 7.08
CA GLY A 374 18.49 -8.35 7.92
C GLY A 374 17.38 -7.32 8.11
N GLN A 375 16.86 -6.76 7.02
CA GLN A 375 15.88 -5.67 7.03
C GLN A 375 14.63 -6.01 7.84
N ALA A 376 14.07 -7.21 7.68
CA ALA A 376 12.87 -7.64 8.38
C ALA A 376 13.00 -7.54 9.91
N GLN A 377 14.19 -7.83 10.46
CA GLN A 377 14.44 -7.73 11.90
C GLN A 377 14.34 -6.28 12.40
N TYR A 378 14.79 -5.30 11.60
CA TYR A 378 14.74 -3.89 11.96
C TYR A 378 13.37 -3.26 11.72
N THR A 379 12.59 -3.78 10.78
CA THR A 379 11.24 -3.28 10.49
C THR A 379 10.30 -3.41 11.69
N ALA A 380 10.56 -4.32 12.63
CA ALA A 380 9.79 -4.45 13.87
C ALA A 380 9.82 -3.19 14.78
N GLY A 381 10.72 -2.23 14.54
CA GLY A 381 10.74 -0.96 15.25
C GLY A 381 11.14 -1.08 16.72
N ASP A 382 10.47 -0.34 17.61
CA ASP A 382 10.63 -0.46 19.07
C ASP A 382 9.67 -1.47 19.71
N ALA A 383 8.85 -2.14 18.89
CA ALA A 383 7.85 -3.13 19.29
C ALA A 383 6.71 -2.62 20.19
N LYS A 384 6.51 -1.30 20.31
CA LYS A 384 5.32 -0.74 20.97
C LYS A 384 4.05 -1.08 20.20
N PHE A 385 4.10 -0.98 18.87
CA PHE A 385 3.04 -1.41 17.98
C PHE A 385 3.46 -2.60 17.12
N PRO A 386 2.53 -3.53 16.82
CA PRO A 386 2.80 -4.55 15.83
C PRO A 386 3.03 -3.91 14.46
N VAL A 387 3.92 -4.51 13.68
CA VAL A 387 4.17 -4.12 12.29
C VAL A 387 3.65 -5.21 11.37
N PHE A 388 3.05 -4.85 10.25
CA PHE A 388 2.60 -5.73 9.18
C PHE A 388 3.21 -5.23 7.88
N ILE A 389 3.77 -6.13 7.06
CA ILE A 389 4.34 -5.73 5.76
C ILE A 389 3.22 -5.77 4.72
N GLY A 390 2.44 -4.70 4.57
CA GLY A 390 1.22 -4.71 3.77
C GLY A 390 1.45 -4.76 2.27
N GLU A 391 2.65 -4.41 1.81
CA GLU A 391 3.03 -4.52 0.41
C GLU A 391 4.49 -4.92 0.21
N TRP A 392 4.71 -5.87 -0.71
CA TRP A 392 6.02 -6.35 -1.16
C TRP A 392 5.88 -7.20 -2.42
N SER A 393 6.98 -7.40 -3.19
CA SER A 393 6.99 -8.23 -4.40
C SER A 393 8.33 -8.97 -4.58
N LEU A 394 8.49 -9.72 -5.69
CA LEU A 394 9.73 -10.47 -5.96
C LEU A 394 10.75 -9.71 -6.81
N GLN A 395 10.36 -8.62 -7.48
CA GLN A 395 11.24 -7.93 -8.41
C GLN A 395 12.37 -7.22 -7.65
N THR A 396 13.59 -7.42 -8.10
CA THR A 396 14.77 -6.64 -7.72
C THR A 396 15.14 -5.66 -8.82
N LEU A 397 15.99 -4.68 -8.50
CA LEU A 397 16.41 -3.69 -9.50
C LEU A 397 17.24 -4.34 -10.61
N TYR A 398 18.13 -5.27 -10.28
CA TYR A 398 19.04 -5.90 -11.24
C TYR A 398 19.05 -7.43 -11.20
N ASN A 399 19.40 -8.04 -12.33
CA ASN A 399 19.65 -9.46 -12.55
C ASN A 399 18.54 -10.38 -12.03
N ASN A 400 17.28 -10.03 -12.26
CA ASN A 400 16.16 -10.89 -11.91
C ASN A 400 16.33 -12.27 -12.57
N THR A 401 15.93 -13.34 -11.88
CA THR A 401 15.98 -14.70 -12.43
C THR A 401 14.69 -15.43 -12.12
N LEU A 402 14.13 -16.14 -13.11
CA LEU A 402 12.91 -16.92 -12.91
C LEU A 402 13.11 -18.04 -11.88
N ALA A 403 14.31 -18.64 -11.85
CA ALA A 403 14.67 -19.71 -10.93
C ALA A 403 14.84 -19.22 -9.47
N GLY A 404 15.26 -17.97 -9.26
CA GLY A 404 15.50 -17.40 -7.94
C GLY A 404 14.23 -17.04 -7.17
N ARG A 405 13.10 -16.87 -7.87
CA ARG A 405 11.82 -16.38 -7.30
C ARG A 405 11.35 -17.16 -6.09
N LYS A 406 11.47 -18.49 -6.08
CA LYS A 406 11.03 -19.30 -4.94
C LYS A 406 11.85 -19.02 -3.68
N THR A 407 13.16 -18.86 -3.81
CA THR A 407 14.02 -18.51 -2.68
C THR A 407 13.66 -17.12 -2.13
N ILE A 408 13.46 -16.14 -3.01
CA ILE A 408 13.09 -14.76 -2.62
C ILE A 408 11.71 -14.75 -1.93
N TYR A 409 10.70 -15.40 -2.51
CA TYR A 409 9.36 -15.51 -1.96
C TYR A 409 9.37 -16.16 -0.58
N ASP A 410 9.94 -17.36 -0.48
CA ASP A 410 9.97 -18.13 0.77
C ASP A 410 10.72 -17.35 1.87
N THR A 411 11.81 -16.66 1.52
CA THR A 411 12.61 -15.85 2.46
C THR A 411 11.85 -14.62 2.96
N GLN A 412 11.14 -13.90 2.09
CA GLN A 412 10.30 -12.76 2.51
C GLN A 412 9.16 -13.21 3.42
N VAL A 413 8.40 -14.24 3.03
CA VAL A 413 7.30 -14.79 3.83
C VAL A 413 7.80 -15.21 5.23
N TYR A 414 8.90 -15.95 5.29
CA TYR A 414 9.47 -16.36 6.57
C TYR A 414 9.97 -15.18 7.40
N ALA A 415 10.81 -14.31 6.83
CA ALA A 415 11.42 -13.21 7.57
C ALA A 415 10.35 -12.24 8.12
N TYR A 416 9.35 -11.89 7.32
CA TYR A 416 8.25 -11.04 7.76
C TYR A 416 7.39 -11.75 8.82
N SER A 417 7.08 -13.05 8.67
CA SER A 417 6.35 -13.79 9.72
C SER A 417 7.12 -13.90 11.04
N LYS A 418 8.45 -13.97 10.98
CA LYS A 418 9.33 -14.16 12.14
C LYS A 418 9.46 -12.88 12.95
N TYR A 419 9.71 -11.76 12.29
CA TYR A 419 10.05 -10.50 12.96
C TYR A 419 8.87 -9.54 13.08
N THR A 420 7.86 -9.65 12.21
CA THR A 420 6.66 -8.79 12.22
C THR A 420 5.39 -9.64 12.32
N SER A 421 4.22 -9.05 12.11
CA SER A 421 2.91 -9.71 12.12
C SER A 421 2.62 -10.46 10.82
N GLY A 422 3.61 -10.64 9.95
CA GLY A 422 3.46 -11.22 8.62
C GLY A 422 3.32 -10.16 7.53
N SER A 423 2.77 -10.54 6.39
CA SER A 423 2.79 -9.71 5.19
C SER A 423 1.64 -9.95 4.22
N ALA A 424 1.42 -9.02 3.28
CA ALA A 424 0.57 -9.21 2.11
C ALA A 424 1.32 -8.93 0.81
N PHE A 425 1.39 -9.95 -0.06
CA PHE A 425 2.07 -9.82 -1.35
C PHE A 425 1.32 -8.84 -2.26
N TRP A 426 2.04 -7.95 -2.92
CA TRP A 426 1.52 -7.08 -3.96
C TRP A 426 1.90 -7.67 -5.34
N ASN A 427 0.97 -8.21 -6.12
CA ASN A 427 -0.49 -8.22 -5.98
C ASN A 427 -1.08 -9.59 -6.41
N TYR A 428 -2.39 -9.84 -6.23
CA TYR A 428 -3.01 -11.08 -6.68
C TYR A 428 -2.88 -11.28 -8.20
N ASN A 429 -3.31 -10.29 -8.98
CA ASN A 429 -3.22 -10.28 -10.44
C ASN A 429 -2.32 -9.13 -10.92
N MET A 430 -1.32 -9.47 -11.75
CA MET A 430 -0.56 -8.54 -12.58
C MET A 430 -0.66 -9.05 -14.01
N LEU A 431 -1.49 -8.41 -14.83
CA LEU A 431 -1.77 -8.83 -16.21
C LEU A 431 -0.84 -8.16 -17.24
N ASN A 432 0.04 -7.27 -16.78
CA ASN A 432 1.12 -6.73 -17.59
C ASN A 432 2.14 -7.84 -17.92
N ASN A 433 2.04 -8.30 -19.15
CA ASN A 433 2.87 -9.33 -19.74
C ASN A 433 3.77 -8.79 -20.86
N THR A 434 4.05 -7.48 -20.85
CA THR A 434 4.83 -6.82 -21.90
C THR A 434 6.10 -6.16 -21.37
N ASP A 435 6.08 -5.64 -20.15
CA ASP A 435 7.22 -4.92 -19.60
C ASP A 435 8.29 -5.91 -19.14
N ALA A 436 9.46 -5.84 -19.78
CA ALA A 436 10.64 -6.57 -19.35
C ALA A 436 11.14 -6.03 -18.00
N VAL A 437 11.69 -6.93 -17.18
CA VAL A 437 12.50 -6.54 -16.02
C VAL A 437 13.98 -6.67 -16.37
N ASP A 438 14.86 -6.04 -15.60
CA ASP A 438 16.29 -6.29 -15.74
C ASP A 438 16.62 -7.75 -15.35
N GLY A 439 17.16 -8.53 -16.29
CA GLY A 439 17.37 -9.97 -16.16
C GLY A 439 16.31 -10.79 -16.91
N ASP A 440 15.88 -11.91 -16.30
CA ASP A 440 14.94 -12.84 -16.92
C ASP A 440 13.48 -12.43 -16.71
N GLY A 441 12.65 -12.60 -17.74
CA GLY A 441 11.19 -12.53 -17.63
C GLY A 441 10.60 -11.12 -17.72
N ILE A 442 9.36 -11.01 -17.28
CA ILE A 442 8.53 -9.81 -17.40
C ILE A 442 7.86 -9.47 -16.07
N THR A 443 7.25 -8.29 -15.94
CA THR A 443 6.69 -7.83 -14.66
C THR A 443 5.70 -8.82 -14.04
N SER A 444 4.80 -9.43 -14.81
CA SER A 444 3.86 -10.43 -14.29
C SER A 444 4.53 -11.65 -13.64
N ASP A 445 5.74 -12.05 -14.06
CA ASP A 445 6.48 -13.15 -13.44
C ASP A 445 6.93 -12.85 -12.00
N TYR A 446 6.94 -11.58 -11.57
CA TYR A 446 7.45 -11.15 -10.26
C TYR A 446 6.40 -10.47 -9.38
N TRP A 447 5.25 -10.09 -9.96
CA TRP A 447 4.20 -9.31 -9.30
C TRP A 447 2.81 -9.97 -9.34
N SER A 448 2.59 -11.02 -10.13
CA SER A 448 1.32 -11.78 -10.11
C SER A 448 1.42 -12.97 -9.17
N TRP A 449 0.83 -12.85 -7.99
CA TRP A 449 0.74 -13.96 -7.04
C TRP A 449 0.00 -15.17 -7.63
N SER A 450 -1.08 -14.93 -8.39
CA SER A 450 -1.86 -15.99 -9.01
C SER A 450 -1.05 -16.79 -10.04
N LEU A 451 -0.23 -16.13 -10.86
CA LEU A 451 0.70 -16.78 -11.80
C LEU A 451 1.82 -17.53 -11.07
N LEU A 452 2.37 -16.94 -9.99
CA LEU A 452 3.39 -17.59 -9.18
C LEU A 452 2.91 -18.89 -8.52
N VAL A 453 1.62 -18.98 -8.17
CA VAL A 453 0.98 -20.24 -7.74
C VAL A 453 0.93 -21.24 -8.88
N ASP A 454 0.49 -20.84 -10.07
CA ASP A 454 0.36 -21.74 -11.23
C ASP A 454 1.72 -22.28 -11.69
N GLN A 455 2.78 -21.50 -11.49
CA GLN A 455 4.16 -21.88 -11.78
C GLN A 455 4.86 -22.63 -10.63
N GLY A 456 4.17 -22.90 -9.52
CA GLY A 456 4.70 -23.65 -8.38
C GLY A 456 5.77 -22.91 -7.55
N VAL A 457 5.90 -21.59 -7.73
CA VAL A 457 6.78 -20.75 -6.92
C VAL A 457 6.18 -20.59 -5.52
N VAL A 458 4.90 -20.20 -5.47
CA VAL A 458 4.10 -20.12 -4.25
C VAL A 458 3.54 -21.51 -3.95
N THR A 459 3.77 -21.97 -2.73
CA THR A 459 3.31 -23.27 -2.25
C THR A 459 2.58 -23.11 -0.91
N PRO A 460 1.70 -24.04 -0.52
CA PRO A 460 0.91 -23.88 0.72
C PRO A 460 1.77 -23.85 1.99
N MET A 461 2.98 -24.40 1.92
CA MET A 461 3.94 -24.41 3.01
C MET A 461 5.23 -23.72 2.58
N VAL A 462 5.73 -22.84 3.44
CA VAL A 462 7.06 -22.23 3.38
C VAL A 462 7.87 -22.84 4.52
N ASN A 463 8.48 -23.98 4.24
CA ASN A 463 9.18 -24.81 5.23
C ASN A 463 10.70 -24.70 5.15
N SER A 464 11.22 -23.94 4.19
CA SER A 464 12.63 -23.58 4.15
C SER A 464 12.86 -22.25 3.44
N SER A 465 13.82 -21.45 3.90
CA SER A 465 14.27 -20.22 3.22
C SER A 465 15.77 -20.00 3.36
N TYR A 466 16.25 -18.87 2.82
CA TYR A 466 17.65 -18.45 2.97
C TYR A 466 18.07 -18.24 4.43
N CYS A 467 17.14 -17.78 5.27
CA CYS A 467 17.20 -17.79 6.74
C CYS A 467 15.91 -18.43 7.28
#